data_AF-A0A1B2HQL0-F1
#
_entry.id   AF-A0A1B2HQL0-F1
#
_cell.length_a   1.000
_cell.length_b   1.000
_cell.length_c   1.000
_cell.angle_alpha   90.00
_cell.angle_beta   90.00
_cell.angle_gamma   90.00
#
_symmetry.space_group_name_H-M   'P 1'
#
loop_
_entity.id
_entity.type
_entity.pdbx_description
1 polymer ?
#
loop_
_entity_poly.entity_id
_entity_poly.type
_entity_poly.pdbx_seq_one_letter_code
_entity_poly.pdbx_strand_id
1 'polypeptide(L)'
;MALGELLRALIGPITGAIVGTLVLGGFITWVNHNVQTRRANRELRGELVTQTTDAAGSFHFLATYFHGMKQTSPADHGYLEVVRQELGGQYRRSRVAGKALESRLQAYFPEDDLHEDWHALMDICSVLYFQLVDSPADRIERIFRQGAVSEVERHTGFSLDELRAKSIEDLLDDLWRGLTELASRLLAAKIART
;
A
#
# COMPACT_ATOMS: atom_id res chain seq x y z
N MET A 1 65.26 -34.30 -18.20
CA MET A 1 64.26 -33.22 -18.12
C MET A 1 64.36 -32.64 -16.71
N ALA A 2 64.76 -31.38 -16.58
CA ALA A 2 65.05 -30.80 -15.27
C ALA A 2 63.74 -30.57 -14.49
N LEU A 3 63.73 -30.89 -13.20
CA LEU A 3 62.58 -30.70 -12.29
C LEU A 3 61.93 -29.30 -12.42
N GLY A 4 62.72 -28.28 -12.75
CA GLY A 4 62.25 -26.91 -12.97
C GLY A 4 61.36 -26.70 -14.20
N GLU A 5 61.53 -27.46 -15.29
CA GLU A 5 60.65 -27.36 -16.47
C GLU A 5 59.30 -28.02 -16.20
N LEU A 6 59.31 -29.12 -15.44
CA LEU A 6 58.11 -29.86 -15.04
C LEU A 6 57.25 -29.03 -14.07
N LEU A 7 57.88 -28.29 -13.14
CA LEU A 7 57.18 -27.37 -12.24
C LEU A 7 56.55 -26.18 -12.98
N ARG A 8 57.22 -25.59 -13.98
CA ARG A 8 56.65 -24.49 -14.78
C ARG A 8 55.47 -24.93 -15.64
N ALA A 9 55.52 -26.14 -16.20
CA ALA A 9 54.43 -26.70 -16.98
C ALA A 9 53.16 -26.97 -16.14
N LEU A 10 53.30 -27.21 -14.83
CA LEU A 10 52.20 -27.48 -13.90
C LEU A 10 51.55 -26.22 -13.31
N ILE A 11 52.29 -25.12 -13.17
CA ILE A 11 51.78 -23.88 -12.56
C ILE A 11 50.67 -23.21 -13.41
N GLY A 12 50.79 -23.26 -14.74
CA GLY A 12 49.81 -22.65 -15.65
C GLY A 12 48.40 -23.23 -15.51
N PRO A 13 48.21 -24.55 -15.65
CA PRO A 13 46.91 -25.20 -15.50
C PRO A 13 46.28 -25.01 -14.11
N ILE A 14 47.08 -25.08 -13.04
CA ILE A 14 46.58 -24.91 -11.65
C ILE A 14 46.10 -23.47 -11.44
N THR A 15 46.89 -22.48 -11.85
CA THR A 15 46.52 -21.07 -11.72
C THR A 15 45.28 -20.74 -12.55
N GLY A 16 45.21 -21.25 -13.78
CA GLY A 16 44.04 -21.10 -14.65
C GLY A 16 42.77 -21.72 -14.07
N ALA A 17 42.87 -22.90 -13.46
CA ALA A 17 41.75 -23.55 -12.79
C ALA A 17 41.25 -22.74 -11.59
N ILE A 18 42.16 -22.26 -10.73
CA ILE A 18 41.79 -21.44 -9.55
C ILE A 18 41.12 -20.13 -9.98
N VAL A 19 41.71 -19.40 -10.93
CA VAL A 19 41.13 -18.15 -11.44
C VAL A 19 39.79 -18.40 -12.11
N GLY A 20 39.68 -19.46 -12.93
CA GLY A 20 38.44 -19.85 -13.59
C GLY A 20 37.33 -20.17 -12.59
N THR A 21 37.62 -20.96 -11.56
CA THR A 21 36.65 -21.29 -10.51
C THR A 21 36.24 -20.06 -9.70
N LEU A 22 37.16 -19.15 -9.38
CA LEU A 22 36.83 -17.92 -8.65
C LEU A 22 35.97 -16.97 -9.47
N VAL A 23 36.28 -16.79 -10.76
CA VAL A 23 35.49 -15.91 -11.67
C VAL A 23 34.10 -16.49 -11.89
N LEU A 24 33.99 -17.78 -12.21
CA LEU A 24 32.69 -18.44 -12.41
C LEU A 24 31.87 -18.49 -11.11
N GLY A 25 32.51 -18.81 -9.98
CA GLY A 25 31.86 -18.83 -8.67
C GLY A 25 31.35 -17.45 -8.24
N GLY A 26 32.16 -16.40 -8.45
CA GLY A 26 31.77 -15.02 -8.21
C GLY A 26 30.61 -14.58 -9.09
N PHE A 27 30.66 -14.92 -10.39
CA PHE A 27 29.59 -14.61 -11.34
C PHE A 27 28.28 -15.31 -10.99
N ILE A 28 28.31 -16.61 -10.67
CA ILE A 28 27.11 -17.36 -10.26
C ILE A 28 26.50 -16.80 -8.97
N THR A 29 27.34 -16.50 -7.98
CA THR A 29 26.89 -15.88 -6.71
C THR A 29 26.24 -14.52 -6.98
N TRP A 30 26.84 -13.70 -7.83
CA TRP A 30 26.28 -12.42 -8.24
C TRP A 30 24.94 -12.57 -8.95
N VAL A 31 24.81 -13.50 -9.91
CA VAL A 31 23.53 -13.76 -10.60
C VAL A 31 22.46 -14.23 -9.60
N ASN A 32 22.79 -15.19 -8.74
CA ASN A 32 21.86 -15.73 -7.75
C ASN A 32 21.38 -14.65 -6.78
N HIS A 33 22.29 -13.81 -6.29
CA HIS A 33 21.95 -12.68 -5.42
C HIS A 33 20.98 -11.72 -6.12
N ASN A 34 21.26 -11.32 -7.36
CA ASN A 34 20.38 -10.43 -8.12
C ASN A 34 18.99 -11.05 -8.37
N VAL A 35 18.91 -12.34 -8.68
CA VAL A 35 17.63 -13.04 -8.89
C VAL A 35 16.83 -13.13 -7.60
N GLN A 36 17.48 -13.45 -6.48
CA GLN A 36 16.84 -13.51 -5.16
C GLN A 36 16.30 -12.14 -4.74
N THR A 37 17.10 -11.07 -4.86
CA THR A 37 16.66 -9.71 -4.54
C THR A 37 15.48 -9.28 -5.42
N ARG A 38 15.48 -9.63 -6.71
CA ARG A 38 14.32 -9.35 -7.59
C ARG A 38 13.06 -10.10 -7.18
N ARG A 39 13.19 -11.35 -6.71
CA ARG A 39 12.04 -12.14 -6.22
C ARG A 39 11.49 -11.55 -4.93
N ALA A 40 12.34 -11.31 -3.93
CA ALA A 40 11.96 -10.68 -2.67
C ALA A 40 11.27 -9.32 -2.90
N ASN A 41 11.80 -8.51 -3.81
CA ASN A 41 11.20 -7.21 -4.16
C ASN A 41 9.83 -7.31 -4.83
N ARG A 42 9.55 -8.39 -5.58
CA ARG A 42 8.23 -8.63 -6.18
C ARG A 42 7.25 -9.15 -5.13
N GLU A 43 7.71 -10.04 -4.27
CA GLU A 43 6.92 -10.60 -3.18
C GLU A 43 6.48 -9.51 -2.19
N LEU A 44 7.39 -8.64 -1.77
CA LEU A 44 7.06 -7.50 -0.90
C LEU A 44 6.01 -6.57 -1.54
N ARG A 45 6.15 -6.26 -2.82
CA ARG A 45 5.15 -5.43 -3.54
C ARG A 45 3.80 -6.11 -3.60
N GLY A 46 3.76 -7.41 -3.89
CA GLY A 46 2.53 -8.20 -3.87
C GLY A 46 1.88 -8.21 -2.49
N GLU A 47 2.67 -8.41 -1.43
CA GLU A 47 2.19 -8.38 -0.05
C GLU A 47 1.60 -7.01 0.31
N LEU A 48 2.27 -5.91 -0.05
CA LEU A 48 1.77 -4.57 0.21
C LEU A 48 0.47 -4.28 -0.55
N VAL A 49 0.33 -4.73 -1.80
CA VAL A 49 -0.92 -4.63 -2.56
C VAL A 49 -2.05 -5.41 -1.88
N THR A 50 -1.78 -6.63 -1.41
CA THR A 50 -2.77 -7.40 -0.65
C THR A 50 -3.18 -6.67 0.61
N GLN A 51 -2.23 -6.13 1.37
CA GLN A 51 -2.53 -5.45 2.63
C GLN A 51 -3.29 -4.13 2.44
N THR A 52 -2.96 -3.32 1.42
CA THR A 52 -3.73 -2.10 1.11
C THR A 52 -5.15 -2.46 0.66
N THR A 53 -5.29 -3.53 -0.13
CA THR A 53 -6.60 -4.06 -0.55
C THR A 53 -7.41 -4.58 0.63
N ASP A 54 -6.80 -5.33 1.54
CA ASP A 54 -7.48 -5.84 2.73
C ASP A 54 -7.92 -4.70 3.66
N ALA A 55 -7.08 -3.68 3.83
CA ALA A 55 -7.37 -2.55 4.71
C ALA A 55 -8.46 -1.62 4.13
N ALA A 56 -8.30 -1.14 2.90
CA ALA A 56 -9.24 -0.19 2.29
C ALA A 56 -10.40 -0.89 1.56
N GLY A 57 -10.13 -1.99 0.84
CA GLY A 57 -11.13 -2.73 0.08
C GLY A 57 -12.20 -3.37 0.96
N SER A 58 -11.82 -3.99 2.09
CA SER A 58 -12.81 -4.52 3.04
C SER A 58 -13.73 -3.44 3.60
N PHE A 59 -13.20 -2.24 3.85
CA PHE A 59 -14.01 -1.09 4.25
C PHE A 59 -14.93 -0.63 3.12
N HIS A 60 -14.41 -0.48 1.90
CA HIS A 60 -15.18 -0.12 0.71
C HIS A 60 -16.38 -1.06 0.53
N PHE A 61 -16.18 -2.37 0.52
CA PHE A 61 -17.28 -3.33 0.33
C PHE A 61 -18.37 -3.19 1.39
N LEU A 62 -17.99 -3.06 2.66
CA LEU A 62 -18.95 -2.91 3.74
C LEU A 62 -19.66 -1.55 3.70
N ALA A 63 -18.96 -0.50 3.30
CA ALA A 63 -19.52 0.83 3.09
C ALA A 63 -20.56 0.83 1.95
N THR A 64 -20.23 0.23 0.79
CA THR A 64 -21.17 0.05 -0.33
C THR A 64 -22.40 -0.74 0.10
N TYR A 65 -22.19 -1.84 0.84
CA TYR A 65 -23.30 -2.68 1.35
C TYR A 65 -24.22 -1.90 2.28
N PHE A 66 -23.66 -1.19 3.27
CA PHE A 66 -24.42 -0.39 4.22
C PHE A 66 -25.19 0.74 3.52
N HIS A 67 -24.56 1.43 2.57
CA HIS A 67 -25.20 2.46 1.76
C HIS A 67 -26.41 1.94 0.98
N GLY A 68 -26.23 0.83 0.26
CA GLY A 68 -27.32 0.19 -0.50
C GLY A 68 -28.48 -0.26 0.39
N MET A 69 -28.18 -0.77 1.59
CA MET A 69 -29.22 -1.12 2.58
C MET A 69 -30.01 0.11 3.05
N LYS A 70 -29.32 1.22 3.35
CA LYS A 70 -29.96 2.47 3.78
C LYS A 70 -30.96 3.00 2.75
N GLN A 71 -30.66 2.81 1.46
CA GLN A 71 -31.53 3.20 0.36
C GLN A 71 -32.73 2.26 0.15
N THR A 72 -32.53 0.95 0.34
CA THR A 72 -33.51 -0.08 -0.08
C THR A 72 -34.43 -0.57 1.04
N SER A 73 -34.03 -0.47 2.31
CA SER A 73 -34.80 -1.01 3.44
C SER A 73 -34.75 -0.12 4.68
N PRO A 74 -35.25 1.13 4.60
CA PRO A 74 -35.18 2.07 5.72
C PRO A 74 -36.01 1.67 6.94
N ALA A 75 -36.97 0.74 6.79
CA ALA A 75 -37.87 0.32 7.87
C ALA A 75 -37.28 -0.75 8.82
N ASP A 76 -36.18 -1.42 8.44
CA ASP A 76 -35.52 -2.42 9.30
C ASP A 76 -34.39 -1.78 10.13
N HIS A 77 -34.79 -0.95 11.08
CA HIS A 77 -33.85 -0.22 11.95
C HIS A 77 -32.96 -1.15 12.78
N GLY A 78 -33.44 -2.34 13.15
CA GLY A 78 -32.68 -3.29 13.96
C GLY A 78 -31.51 -3.88 13.19
N TYR A 79 -31.74 -4.34 11.96
CA TYR A 79 -30.68 -4.90 11.13
C TYR A 79 -29.71 -3.81 10.65
N LEU A 80 -30.20 -2.61 10.32
CA LEU A 80 -29.34 -1.48 9.92
C LEU A 80 -28.35 -1.07 11.01
N GLU A 81 -28.77 -1.09 12.28
CA GLU A 81 -27.88 -0.79 13.41
C GLU A 81 -26.77 -1.83 13.58
N VAL A 82 -27.06 -3.12 13.35
CA VAL A 82 -26.03 -4.17 13.37
C VAL A 82 -24.97 -3.93 12.30
N VAL A 83 -25.39 -3.61 11.07
CA VAL A 83 -24.46 -3.34 9.97
C VAL A 83 -23.68 -2.04 10.22
N ARG A 84 -24.32 -1.01 10.82
CA ARG A 84 -23.64 0.22 11.24
C ARG A 84 -22.52 -0.06 12.26
N GLN A 85 -22.77 -0.94 13.23
CA GLN A 85 -21.76 -1.33 14.22
C GLN A 85 -20.61 -2.09 13.58
N GLU A 86 -20.89 -3.01 12.66
CA GLU A 86 -19.85 -3.73 11.90
C GLU A 86 -19.03 -2.75 11.05
N LEU A 87 -19.67 -1.79 10.38
CA LEU A 87 -18.99 -0.74 9.62
C LEU A 87 -18.06 0.09 10.53
N GLY A 88 -18.53 0.46 11.72
CA GLY A 88 -17.69 1.14 12.72
C GLY A 88 -16.51 0.29 13.22
N GLY A 89 -16.72 -1.01 13.39
CA GLY A 89 -15.67 -1.97 13.72
C GLY A 89 -14.62 -2.06 12.62
N GLN A 90 -15.05 -2.23 11.37
CA GLN A 90 -14.19 -2.30 10.22
C GLN A 90 -13.42 -1.01 9.99
N TYR A 91 -14.06 0.16 10.10
CA TYR A 91 -13.40 1.47 10.02
C TYR A 91 -12.20 1.57 10.97
N ARG A 92 -12.37 1.18 12.24
CA ARG A 92 -11.27 1.21 13.22
C ARG A 92 -10.15 0.24 12.84
N ARG A 93 -10.47 -0.98 12.42
CA ARG A 93 -9.48 -1.97 11.95
C ARG A 93 -8.68 -1.42 10.76
N SER A 94 -9.39 -0.86 9.77
CA SER A 94 -8.79 -0.25 8.59
C SER A 94 -7.89 0.94 8.94
N ARG A 95 -8.26 1.80 9.90
CA ARG A 95 -7.40 2.93 10.33
C ARG A 95 -6.11 2.47 11.02
N VAL A 96 -6.19 1.47 11.90
CA VAL A 96 -5.00 0.93 12.58
C VAL A 96 -4.06 0.27 11.58
N ALA A 97 -4.59 -0.60 10.72
CA ALA A 97 -3.82 -1.25 9.66
C ALA A 97 -3.24 -0.22 8.68
N GLY A 98 -4.03 0.80 8.33
CA GLY A 98 -3.63 1.87 7.44
C GLY A 98 -2.46 2.67 7.96
N LYS A 99 -2.40 2.99 9.26
CA LYS A 99 -1.24 3.71 9.80
C LYS A 99 0.03 2.87 9.77
N ALA A 100 -0.06 1.58 10.07
CA ALA A 100 1.08 0.68 9.97
C ALA A 100 1.57 0.54 8.52
N LEU A 101 0.65 0.48 7.56
CA LEU A 101 0.98 0.45 6.13
C LEU A 101 1.63 1.74 5.65
N GLU A 102 1.13 2.90 6.07
CA GLU A 102 1.71 4.20 5.73
C GLU A 102 3.20 4.27 6.14
N SER A 103 3.52 3.85 7.36
CA SER A 103 4.91 3.80 7.84
C SER A 103 5.76 2.81 7.05
N ARG A 104 5.21 1.65 6.65
CA ARG A 104 5.92 0.69 5.79
C ARG A 104 6.20 1.28 4.41
N LEU A 105 5.22 1.94 3.81
CA LEU A 105 5.37 2.58 2.49
C LEU A 105 6.45 3.66 2.54
N GLN A 106 6.43 4.51 3.57
CA GLN A 106 7.46 5.52 3.78
C GLN A 106 8.86 4.92 3.95
N ALA A 107 8.96 3.78 4.65
CA ALA A 107 10.25 3.11 4.87
C ALA A 107 10.81 2.43 3.60
N TYR A 108 9.96 1.78 2.81
CA TYR A 108 10.40 1.04 1.61
C TYR A 108 10.51 1.91 0.34
N PHE A 109 9.74 3.00 0.30
CA PHE A 109 9.63 3.92 -0.85
C PHE A 109 9.76 5.39 -0.40
N PRO A 110 10.88 5.78 0.24
CA PRO A 110 11.05 7.14 0.78
C PRO A 110 11.11 8.24 -0.28
N GLU A 111 11.44 7.88 -1.53
CA GLU A 111 11.55 8.81 -2.67
C GLU A 111 10.26 8.86 -3.50
N ASP A 112 9.30 7.95 -3.26
CA ASP A 112 8.01 7.93 -3.95
C ASP A 112 6.91 8.49 -3.03
N ASP A 113 5.92 9.16 -3.62
CA ASP A 113 4.78 9.72 -2.89
C ASP A 113 3.73 8.65 -2.48
N LEU A 114 4.08 7.36 -2.53
CA LEU A 114 3.14 6.25 -2.28
C LEU A 114 2.52 6.27 -0.88
N HIS A 115 3.29 6.74 0.11
CA HIS A 115 2.79 6.88 1.46
C HIS A 115 1.78 8.03 1.58
N GLU A 116 1.97 9.12 0.82
CA GLU A 116 1.01 10.23 0.74
C GLU A 116 -0.26 9.80 0.00
N ASP A 117 -0.14 9.09 -1.13
CA ASP A 117 -1.30 8.54 -1.85
C ASP A 117 -2.14 7.62 -0.95
N TRP A 118 -1.46 6.74 -0.19
CA TRP A 118 -2.13 5.84 0.74
C TRP A 118 -2.81 6.59 1.87
N HIS A 119 -2.14 7.60 2.41
CA HIS A 119 -2.71 8.46 3.44
C HIS A 119 -4.00 9.12 2.93
N ALA A 120 -3.98 9.61 1.70
CA ALA A 120 -5.16 10.22 1.08
C ALA A 120 -6.35 9.27 0.93
N LEU A 121 -6.09 8.03 0.51
CA LEU A 121 -7.14 7.00 0.47
C LEU A 121 -7.75 6.71 1.83
N MET A 122 -6.92 6.70 2.89
CA MET A 122 -7.38 6.46 4.24
C MET A 122 -8.18 7.63 4.82
N ASP A 123 -7.98 8.84 4.30
CA ASP A 123 -8.76 10.02 4.65
C ASP A 123 -10.10 10.03 3.91
N ILE A 124 -10.14 9.65 2.63
CA ILE A 124 -11.40 9.38 1.91
C ILE A 124 -12.24 8.34 2.65
N CYS A 125 -11.63 7.24 3.13
CA CYS A 125 -12.33 6.26 3.96
C CYS A 125 -12.98 6.88 5.20
N SER A 126 -12.30 7.83 5.84
CA SER A 126 -12.81 8.52 7.02
C SER A 126 -13.98 9.42 6.68
N VAL A 127 -13.88 10.22 5.62
CA VAL A 127 -15.00 11.06 5.13
C VAL A 127 -16.22 10.21 4.86
N LEU A 128 -16.03 9.15 4.07
CA LEU A 128 -17.08 8.22 3.68
C LEU A 128 -17.74 7.59 4.91
N TYR A 129 -16.95 7.12 5.89
CA TYR A 129 -17.48 6.58 7.13
C TYR A 129 -18.39 7.58 7.85
N PHE A 130 -17.92 8.81 8.06
CA PHE A 130 -18.68 9.81 8.82
C PHE A 130 -19.93 10.30 8.08
N GLN A 131 -19.90 10.39 6.75
CA GLN A 131 -21.08 10.65 5.94
C GLN A 131 -22.11 9.52 6.05
N LEU A 132 -21.67 8.25 5.98
CA LEU A 132 -22.58 7.10 6.01
C LEU A 132 -23.32 6.98 7.35
N VAL A 133 -22.63 7.16 8.47
CA VAL A 133 -23.22 7.01 9.81
C VAL A 133 -23.99 8.25 10.29
N ASP A 134 -24.33 9.16 9.38
CA ASP A 134 -25.08 10.40 9.65
C ASP A 134 -24.43 11.22 10.78
N SER A 135 -23.10 11.30 10.78
CA SER A 135 -22.46 12.25 11.67
C SER A 135 -22.89 13.66 11.24
N PRO A 136 -23.32 14.53 12.17
CA PRO A 136 -23.70 15.88 11.80
C PRO A 136 -22.54 16.55 11.06
N ALA A 137 -22.85 17.37 10.05
CA ALA A 137 -21.85 17.94 9.14
C ALA A 137 -20.72 18.71 9.86
N ASP A 138 -21.01 19.21 11.07
CA ASP A 138 -20.06 19.82 12.00
C ASP A 138 -18.96 18.86 12.49
N ARG A 139 -19.18 17.54 12.47
CA ARG A 139 -18.20 16.53 12.87
C ARG A 139 -17.16 16.28 11.78
N ILE A 140 -17.56 16.23 10.52
CA ILE A 140 -16.62 16.17 9.38
C ILE A 140 -15.72 17.40 9.43
N GLU A 141 -16.31 18.58 9.63
CA GLU A 141 -15.57 19.81 9.78
C GLU A 141 -14.65 19.82 11.02
N ARG A 142 -15.07 19.27 12.16
CA ARG A 142 -14.18 19.15 13.33
C ARG A 142 -12.99 18.23 13.08
N ILE A 143 -13.19 17.09 12.41
CA ILE A 143 -12.11 16.15 12.09
C ILE A 143 -11.06 16.86 11.23
N PHE A 144 -11.51 17.61 10.23
CA PHE A 144 -10.63 18.35 9.34
C PHE A 144 -10.04 19.63 9.92
N ARG A 145 -10.80 20.36 10.75
CA ARG A 145 -10.30 21.55 11.45
C ARG A 145 -9.26 21.19 12.52
N GLN A 146 -9.39 20.02 13.15
CA GLN A 146 -8.37 19.52 14.08
C GLN A 146 -7.07 19.13 13.37
N GLY A 147 -7.12 18.81 12.07
CA GLY A 147 -5.96 18.59 11.20
C GLY A 147 -5.46 19.83 10.46
N ALA A 148 -5.95 21.04 10.78
CA ALA A 148 -5.75 22.27 9.99
C ALA A 148 -6.36 22.22 8.57
N VAL A 149 -7.24 23.18 8.27
CA VAL A 149 -8.01 23.23 7.00
C VAL A 149 -7.10 23.27 5.76
N SER A 150 -5.90 23.84 5.87
CA SER A 150 -4.88 23.85 4.81
C SER A 150 -4.30 22.48 4.51
N GLU A 151 -4.39 21.53 5.44
CA GLU A 151 -3.91 20.17 5.22
C GLU A 151 -4.99 19.32 4.55
N VAL A 152 -6.28 19.68 4.58
CA VAL A 152 -7.37 18.86 4.00
C VAL A 152 -7.17 18.57 2.52
N GLU A 153 -6.78 19.61 1.76
CA GLU A 153 -6.51 19.49 0.33
C GLU A 153 -5.26 18.65 0.08
N ARG A 154 -4.22 18.81 0.90
CA ARG A 154 -3.04 17.96 0.87
C ARG A 154 -3.37 16.50 1.22
N HIS A 155 -4.27 16.31 2.19
CA HIS A 155 -4.63 15.03 2.75
C HIS A 155 -5.49 14.24 1.79
N THR A 156 -6.50 14.85 1.18
CA THR A 156 -7.49 14.10 0.37
C THR A 156 -7.37 14.33 -1.14
N GLY A 157 -6.60 15.34 -1.56
CA GLY A 157 -6.61 15.85 -2.93
C GLY A 157 -7.85 16.69 -3.26
N PHE A 158 -8.73 16.93 -2.28
CA PHE A 158 -9.96 17.69 -2.44
C PHE A 158 -10.04 18.81 -1.42
N SER A 159 -10.56 19.96 -1.84
CA SER A 159 -10.98 21.01 -0.92
C SER A 159 -12.15 20.54 -0.04
N LEU A 160 -12.34 21.19 1.11
CA LEU A 160 -13.45 20.88 2.01
C LEU A 160 -14.82 21.04 1.32
N ASP A 161 -14.95 22.02 0.42
CA ASP A 161 -16.18 22.26 -0.32
C ASP A 161 -16.44 21.19 -1.38
N GLU A 162 -15.40 20.70 -2.06
CA GLU A 162 -15.51 19.54 -2.96
C GLU A 162 -15.93 18.28 -2.21
N LEU A 163 -15.32 18.00 -1.04
CA LEU A 163 -15.71 16.86 -0.21
C LEU A 163 -17.17 16.93 0.26
N ARG A 164 -17.69 18.14 0.50
CA ARG A 164 -19.09 18.37 0.88
C ARG A 164 -20.04 18.18 -0.31
N ALA A 165 -19.59 18.55 -1.50
CA ALA A 165 -20.40 18.44 -2.72
C ALA A 165 -20.46 17.01 -3.28
N LYS A 166 -19.47 16.17 -2.96
CA LYS A 166 -19.43 14.77 -3.39
C LYS A 166 -20.55 13.94 -2.76
N SER A 167 -21.18 13.13 -3.59
CA SER A 167 -22.09 12.09 -3.12
C SER A 167 -21.30 10.93 -2.48
N ILE A 168 -22.02 10.06 -1.75
CA ILE A 168 -21.43 8.84 -1.19
C ILE A 168 -20.93 7.93 -2.32
N GLU A 169 -21.67 7.85 -3.42
CA GLU A 169 -21.33 7.11 -4.61
C GLU A 169 -20.02 7.62 -5.23
N ASP A 170 -19.86 8.95 -5.38
CA ASP A 170 -18.62 9.54 -5.89
C ASP A 170 -17.42 9.18 -5.00
N LEU A 171 -17.59 9.21 -3.68
CA LEU A 171 -16.52 8.87 -2.73
C LEU A 171 -16.16 7.38 -2.75
N LEU A 172 -17.15 6.49 -2.95
CA LEU A 172 -16.89 5.06 -3.13
C LEU A 172 -16.08 4.81 -4.41
N ASP A 173 -16.46 5.47 -5.52
CA ASP A 173 -15.77 5.35 -6.80
C ASP A 173 -14.35 5.95 -6.74
N ASP A 174 -14.17 7.09 -6.08
CA ASP A 174 -12.85 7.69 -5.85
C ASP A 174 -11.96 6.77 -5.01
N LEU A 175 -12.50 6.18 -3.93
CA LEU A 175 -11.77 5.24 -3.08
C LEU A 175 -11.33 4.00 -3.88
N TRP A 176 -12.23 3.40 -4.64
CA TRP A 176 -11.90 2.21 -5.44
C TRP A 176 -10.86 2.53 -6.51
N ARG A 177 -11.04 3.63 -7.24
CA ARG A 177 -10.09 4.07 -8.27
C ARG A 177 -8.71 4.33 -7.67
N GLY A 178 -8.63 5.11 -6.59
CA GLY A 178 -7.35 5.39 -5.94
C GLY A 178 -6.67 4.13 -5.41
N LEU A 179 -7.43 3.14 -4.90
CA LEU A 179 -6.87 1.85 -4.49
C LEU A 179 -6.26 1.09 -5.69
N THR A 180 -6.95 1.05 -6.83
CA THR A 180 -6.43 0.39 -8.04
C THR A 180 -5.20 1.10 -8.63
N GLU A 181 -5.18 2.44 -8.56
CA GLU A 181 -4.05 3.25 -9.00
C GLU A 181 -2.83 3.04 -8.10
N LEU A 182 -3.01 3.11 -6.77
CA LEU A 182 -1.97 2.84 -5.80
C LEU A 182 -1.41 1.42 -5.97
N ALA A 183 -2.26 0.41 -6.16
CA ALA A 183 -1.81 -0.95 -6.41
C ALA A 183 -0.94 -1.05 -7.68
N SER A 184 -1.33 -0.36 -8.75
CA SER A 184 -0.57 -0.31 -10.00
C SER A 184 0.78 0.38 -9.80
N ARG A 185 0.81 1.51 -9.09
CA ARG A 185 2.04 2.24 -8.75
C ARG A 185 2.96 1.41 -7.86
N LEU A 186 2.43 0.73 -6.84
CA LEU A 186 3.19 -0.17 -5.98
C LEU A 186 3.88 -1.29 -6.78
N LEU A 187 3.17 -1.90 -7.73
CA LEU A 187 3.76 -2.94 -8.58
C LEU A 187 4.89 -2.39 -9.46
N ALA A 188 4.77 -1.15 -9.92
CA ALA A 188 5.79 -0.47 -10.75
C ALA A 188 6.96 0.12 -9.95
N ALA A 189 6.77 0.43 -8.67
CA ALA A 189 7.71 1.16 -7.83
C ALA A 189 9.05 0.43 -7.65
N LYS A 190 10.12 1.20 -7.42
CA LYS A 190 11.45 0.69 -7.12
C LYS A 190 11.67 0.78 -5.62
N ILE A 191 11.92 -0.35 -4.98
CA ILE A 191 12.27 -0.37 -3.56
C ILE A 191 13.64 0.29 -3.39
N ALA A 192 13.75 1.22 -2.43
CA ALA A 192 15.01 1.83 -2.06
C ALA A 192 16.00 0.76 -1.59
N ARG A 193 17.24 0.82 -2.07
CA ARG A 193 18.30 -0.07 -1.57
C ARG A 193 18.71 0.44 -0.20
N THR A 194 18.28 -0.25 0.85
CA THR A 194 18.78 -0.09 2.22
C THR A 194 20.20 -0.61 2.34
#